data_AF-A0A942SPT5-F1
#
_entry.id   AF-A0A942SPT5-F1
#
_cell.length_a   1.000
_cell.length_b   1.000
_cell.length_c   1.000
_cell.angle_alpha   90.00
_cell.angle_beta   90.00
_cell.angle_gamma   90.00
#
_symmetry.space_group_name_H-M   'P 1'
#
loop_
_entity.id
_entity.type
_entity.pdbx_description
1 polymer ?
#
loop_
_entity_poly.entity_id
_entity_poly.type
_entity_poly.pdbx_seq_one_letter_code
_entity_poly.pdbx_strand_id
1 'polypeptide(L)'
;MATRKSIDDCIQKCDEAIEYAQEQYTEGLRQEHYHDHDYTNALQELEAAYNEVCQLANSANSQQREILHRKRLMLQQLQNQMILLNHDRPI
;
A
#
# COMPACT_ATOMS: atom_id res chain seq x y z
N MET A 1 -25.17 3.30 9.34
CA MET A 1 -23.89 2.69 9.77
C MET A 1 -22.79 3.19 8.86
N ALA A 2 -21.97 4.13 9.34
CA ALA A 2 -20.88 4.70 8.55
C ALA A 2 -19.64 3.78 8.49
N THR A 3 -19.41 2.98 9.54
CA THR A 3 -18.20 2.16 9.72
C THR A 3 -18.04 1.03 8.70
N ARG A 4 -19.14 0.39 8.27
CA ARG A 4 -19.05 -0.67 7.24
C ARG A 4 -18.59 -0.12 5.90
N LYS A 5 -19.20 1.00 5.47
CA LYS A 5 -18.83 1.66 4.22
C LYS A 5 -17.40 2.18 4.25
N SER A 6 -16.96 2.79 5.36
CA SER A 6 -15.57 3.24 5.50
C SER A 6 -14.55 2.09 5.44
N ILE A 7 -14.90 0.90 5.93
CA ILE A 7 -14.04 -0.28 5.82
C ILE A 7 -13.98 -0.79 4.39
N ASP A 8 -15.13 -0.87 3.70
CA ASP A 8 -15.19 -1.28 2.29
C ASP A 8 -14.40 -0.29 1.41
N ASP A 9 -14.56 1.02 1.64
CA ASP A 9 -13.82 2.09 0.95
C ASP A 9 -12.30 1.99 1.22
N CYS A 10 -11.90 1.69 2.46
CA CYS A 10 -10.50 1.49 2.82
C CYS A 10 -9.91 0.26 2.14
N ILE A 11 -10.64 -0.86 2.10
CA ILE A 11 -10.21 -2.07 1.40
C ILE A 11 -9.99 -1.78 -0.09
N GLN A 12 -10.92 -1.04 -0.72
CA GLN A 12 -10.79 -0.65 -2.11
C GLN A 12 -9.55 0.22 -2.34
N LYS A 13 -9.32 1.26 -1.52
CA LYS A 13 -8.11 2.08 -1.60
C LYS A 13 -6.83 1.29 -1.42
N CYS A 14 -6.82 0.30 -0.52
CA CYS A 14 -5.67 -0.58 -0.35
C CYS A 14 -5.38 -1.35 -1.64
N ASP A 15 -6.42 -1.83 -2.33
CA ASP A 15 -6.27 -2.57 -3.58
C ASP A 15 -5.77 -1.66 -4.70
N GLU A 16 -6.33 -0.46 -4.84
CA GLU A 16 -5.86 0.55 -5.80
C GLU A 16 -4.38 0.92 -5.56
N ALA A 17 -4.00 1.18 -4.30
CA ALA A 17 -2.62 1.51 -3.94
C ALA A 17 -1.65 0.34 -4.19
N ILE A 18 -2.08 -0.92 -3.94
CA ILE A 18 -1.27 -2.11 -4.21
C ILE A 18 -1.06 -2.28 -5.71
N GLU A 19 -2.11 -2.13 -6.52
CA GLU A 19 -2.04 -2.26 -7.97
C GLU A 19 -1.10 -1.21 -8.57
N TYR A 20 -1.31 0.06 -8.21
CA TYR A 20 -0.46 1.16 -8.66
C TYR A 20 1.01 0.95 -8.24
N ALA A 21 1.26 0.58 -6.98
CA ALA A 21 2.60 0.31 -6.49
C ALA A 21 3.27 -0.90 -7.17
N GLN A 22 2.51 -1.94 -7.54
CA GLN A 22 3.03 -3.08 -8.30
C GLN A 22 3.43 -2.70 -9.72
N GLU A 23 2.65 -1.84 -10.37
CA GLU A 23 3.01 -1.27 -11.67
C GLU A 23 4.31 -0.47 -11.56
N GLN A 24 4.41 0.45 -10.59
CA GLN A 24 5.62 1.24 -10.38
C GLN A 24 6.84 0.38 -10.00
N TYR A 25 6.64 -0.68 -9.22
CA TYR A 25 7.69 -1.65 -8.90
C TYR A 25 8.19 -2.38 -10.15
N THR A 26 7.27 -2.81 -11.03
CA THR A 26 7.60 -3.52 -12.27
C THR A 26 8.30 -2.63 -13.28
N GLU A 27 7.82 -1.39 -13.45
CA GLU A 27 8.46 -0.39 -14.30
C GLU A 27 9.82 0.04 -13.73
N GLY A 28 9.91 0.19 -12.40
CA GLY A 28 11.17 0.40 -11.68
C GLY A 28 12.17 -0.72 -11.99
N LEU A 29 11.76 -1.99 -11.97
CA LEU A 29 12.63 -3.11 -12.34
C LEU A 29 13.14 -3.03 -13.80
N ARG A 30 12.38 -2.44 -14.72
CA ARG A 30 12.66 -2.42 -16.16
C ARG A 30 13.53 -1.25 -16.63
N GLN A 31 13.46 -0.10 -15.97
CA GLN A 31 14.11 1.13 -16.45
C GLN A 31 15.26 1.59 -15.53
N GLU A 32 16.38 2.02 -16.12
CA GLU A 32 17.51 2.66 -15.40
C GLU A 32 17.20 4.13 -15.03
N HIS A 33 16.24 4.77 -15.71
CA HIS A 33 15.81 6.15 -15.43
C HIS A 33 14.47 6.13 -14.70
N TYR A 34 14.59 6.12 -13.39
CA TYR A 34 13.49 6.13 -12.45
C TYR A 34 12.69 7.43 -12.58
N HIS A 35 11.37 7.32 -12.78
CA HIS A 35 10.45 8.41 -12.48
C HIS A 35 10.29 8.49 -10.95
N ASP A 36 11.29 9.12 -10.31
CA ASP A 36 11.41 9.28 -8.85
C ASP A 36 10.12 9.77 -8.19
N HIS A 37 9.35 10.57 -8.92
CA HIS A 37 8.10 11.13 -8.46
C HIS A 37 7.00 10.07 -8.33
N ASP A 38 6.74 9.28 -9.38
CA ASP A 38 5.63 8.31 -9.38
C ASP A 38 5.89 7.16 -8.41
N TYR A 39 7.15 6.74 -8.28
CA TYR A 39 7.51 5.72 -7.31
C TYR A 39 7.41 6.24 -5.86
N THR A 40 7.86 7.47 -5.61
CA THR A 40 7.70 8.10 -4.29
C THR A 40 6.22 8.29 -3.97
N ASN A 41 5.41 8.68 -4.95
CA ASN A 41 3.96 8.80 -4.80
C ASN A 41 3.33 7.44 -4.46
N ALA A 42 3.70 6.36 -5.15
CA ALA A 42 3.24 5.01 -4.82
C ALA A 42 3.61 4.59 -3.40
N LEU A 43 4.84 4.88 -2.94
CA LEU A 43 5.24 4.62 -1.56
C LEU A 43 4.42 5.42 -0.54
N GLN A 44 4.10 6.68 -0.84
CA GLN A 44 3.24 7.53 0.00
C GLN A 44 1.80 7.02 0.05
N GLU A 45 1.25 6.55 -1.08
CA GLU A 45 -0.10 5.98 -1.13
C GLU A 45 -0.19 4.67 -0.34
N LEU A 46 0.82 3.79 -0.44
CA LEU A 46 0.92 2.58 0.39
C LEU A 46 0.96 2.93 1.89
N GLU A 47 1.71 3.97 2.27
CA GLU A 47 1.78 4.42 3.66
C GLU A 47 0.46 5.03 4.14
N ALA A 48 -0.20 5.83 3.31
CA ALA A 48 -1.51 6.40 3.61
C ALA A 48 -2.57 5.31 3.83
N ALA A 49 -2.62 4.32 2.92
CA ALA A 49 -3.51 3.17 3.03
C ALA A 49 -3.21 2.34 4.29
N TYR A 50 -1.93 2.12 4.62
CA TYR A 50 -1.52 1.42 5.83
C TYR A 50 -2.01 2.13 7.10
N ASN A 51 -1.88 3.46 7.15
CA ASN A 51 -2.33 4.25 8.28
C ASN A 51 -3.86 4.22 8.42
N GLU A 52 -4.60 4.31 7.32
CA GLU A 52 -6.07 4.20 7.31
C GLU A 52 -6.53 2.82 7.82
N VAL A 53 -5.88 1.74 7.40
CA VAL A 53 -6.13 0.39 7.91
C VAL A 53 -5.90 0.31 9.42
N CYS A 54 -4.81 0.88 9.93
CA CYS A 54 -4.51 0.87 11.36
C CYS A 54 -5.54 1.66 12.18
N GLN A 55 -6.03 2.79 11.65
CA GLN A 55 -7.08 3.57 12.30
C GLN A 55 -8.40 2.80 12.35
N LEU A 56 -8.82 2.20 11.24
CA LEU A 56 -10.09 1.48 11.14
C LEU A 56 -10.09 0.16 11.90
N ALA A 57 -8.94 -0.52 12.00
CA ALA A 57 -8.80 -1.79 12.73
C ALA A 57 -9.23 -1.71 14.20
N ASN A 58 -9.14 -0.52 14.82
CA ASN A 58 -9.57 -0.30 16.20
C ASN A 58 -11.09 -0.27 16.37
N SER A 59 -11.82 0.05 15.30
CA SER A 59 -13.29 0.17 15.29
C SER A 59 -14.00 -0.98 14.57
N ALA A 60 -13.21 -1.85 13.92
CA ALA A 60 -13.68 -2.99 13.15
C ALA A 60 -14.10 -4.17 14.04
N ASN A 61 -15.07 -4.96 13.59
CA ASN A 61 -15.41 -6.23 14.22
C ASN A 61 -14.34 -7.30 13.94
N SER A 62 -14.45 -8.48 14.56
CA SER A 62 -13.45 -9.55 14.44
C SER A 62 -13.17 -9.98 12.99
N GLN A 63 -14.22 -10.11 12.15
CA GLN A 63 -14.08 -10.51 10.74
C GLN A 63 -13.40 -9.41 9.91
N GLN A 64 -13.85 -8.16 10.06
CA GLN A 64 -13.28 -7.01 9.38
C GLN A 64 -11.83 -6.77 9.80
N ARG A 65 -11.52 -6.95 11.08
CA ARG A 65 -10.16 -6.81 11.61
C ARG A 65 -9.21 -7.83 11.01
N GLU A 66 -9.65 -9.06 10.74
CA GLU A 66 -8.83 -10.06 10.05
C GLU A 66 -8.54 -9.64 8.60
N ILE A 67 -9.56 -9.16 7.88
CA ILE A 67 -9.40 -8.67 6.50
C ILE A 67 -8.41 -7.51 6.45
N LEU A 68 -8.61 -6.51 7.31
CA LEU A 68 -7.73 -5.35 7.47
C LEU A 68 -6.30 -5.78 7.84
N HIS A 69 -6.15 -6.76 8.73
CA HIS A 69 -4.84 -7.29 9.09
C HIS A 69 -4.12 -7.93 7.91
N ARG A 70 -4.82 -8.71 7.08
CA ARG A 70 -4.25 -9.31 5.87
C ARG A 70 -3.81 -8.22 4.88
N LYS A 71 -4.66 -7.22 4.62
CA LYS A 71 -4.31 -6.07 3.75
C LYS A 71 -3.08 -5.34 4.27
N ARG A 72 -3.02 -5.09 5.58
CA ARG A 72 -1.87 -4.46 6.24
C ARG A 72 -0.56 -5.19 5.94
N LEU A 73 -0.55 -6.52 6.02
CA LEU A 73 0.64 -7.33 5.72
C LEU A 73 1.05 -7.22 4.24
N MET A 74 0.09 -7.23 3.31
CA MET A 74 0.37 -7.09 1.88
C MET A 74 0.96 -5.72 1.56
N LEU A 75 0.38 -4.64 2.10
CA LEU A 75 0.90 -3.27 1.96
C LEU A 75 2.34 -3.17 2.46
N GLN A 76 2.62 -3.69 3.65
CA GLN A 76 3.98 -3.67 4.22
C GLN A 76 4.97 -4.49 3.40
N GLN A 77 4.57 -5.66 2.90
CA GLN A 77 5.45 -6.49 2.08
C GLN A 77 5.85 -5.76 0.80
N LEU A 78 4.89 -5.18 0.08
CA LEU A 78 5.15 -4.46 -1.16
C LEU A 78 5.97 -3.18 -0.91
N GLN A 79 5.62 -2.41 0.12
CA GLN A 79 6.38 -1.21 0.50
C GLN A 79 7.84 -1.55 0.81
N ASN A 80 8.10 -2.62 1.56
CA ASN A 80 9.47 -3.05 1.85
C ASN A 80 10.22 -3.48 0.58
N GLN A 81 9.58 -4.25 -0.31
CA GLN A 81 10.19 -4.64 -1.59
C GLN A 81 10.56 -3.42 -2.42
N MET A 82 9.69 -2.41 -2.46
CA MET A 82 9.94 -1.17 -3.17
C MET A 82 11.10 -0.36 -2.56
N ILE A 83 11.10 -0.18 -1.24
CA ILE A 83 12.18 0.53 -0.54
C ILE A 83 13.54 -0.15 -0.78
N LEU A 84 13.59 -1.49 -0.73
CA LEU A 84 14.82 -2.25 -0.98
C LEU A 84 15.31 -2.08 -2.42
N LEU A 85 14.42 -2.17 -3.41
CA LEU A 85 14.77 -1.94 -4.81
C LEU A 85 15.35 -0.53 -5.04
N ASN A 86 14.80 0.48 -4.36
CA ASN A 86 15.30 1.86 -4.44
C ASN A 86 16.71 2.01 -3.83
N HIS A 87 16.99 1.35 -2.70
CA HIS A 87 18.29 1.46 -2.01
C HIS A 87 19.40 0.63 -2.67
N ASP A 88 19.07 -0.48 -3.34
CA ASP A 88 20.06 -1.37 -3.99
C ASP A 88 20.61 -0.79 -5.31
N ARG A 89 20.01 0.28 -5.84
CA ARG A 89 20.48 0.93 -7.07
C ARG A 89 21.35 2.16 -6.75
N PRO A 90 22.64 2.17 -7.13
CA PRO A 90 23.48 3.34 -6.93
C PRO A 90 22.98 4.50 -7.80
N ILE A 91 22.86 5.68 -7.18
CA ILE A 91 22.62 7.00 -7.80
C ILE A 91 23.70 7.38 -8.81
#